data_AF-A0AAD8P5Z0-F1
#
_entry.id   AF-A0AAD8P5Z0-F1
#
_cell.length_a   1.000
_cell.length_b   1.000
_cell.length_c   1.000
_cell.angle_alpha   90.00
_cell.angle_beta   90.00
_cell.angle_gamma   90.00
#
_symmetry.space_group_name_H-M   'P 1'
#
loop_
_entity.id
_entity.type
_entity.pdbx_description
1 polymer ?
#
loop_
_entity_poly.entity_id
_entity_poly.type
_entity_poly.pdbx_seq_one_letter_code
_entity_poly.pdbx_strand_id
1 'polypeptide(L)'
;MLARTAPLPLSSGVDRRRNATIFNRTIDLSPEGLEMSLPDELWRWILELGVKTSCLTYKDLCCLSMSCRRLNRLSKEDVLWLKLLSFDFPTRPSSSSCSSSNRQSSKSIYQMRFEKDKVKKLLAERRVVLRIESQMHEHTRKLQEIEGLLVDENEKIKAAVDELKRLRAVKHASTALKVWQPEIIHSRQKQIVENCSVPVDFRINALEMEIKLCKQHIAGFLRAQKDESNKLEAAKDRLSKVKYNPLQSLGLDHESRNSRKISGKKLKRVQHE
;
A
#
# COMPACT_ATOMS: atom_id res chain seq x y z
N MET A 1 -33.77 23.52 34.95
CA MET A 1 -33.86 24.73 34.11
C MET A 1 -33.12 24.42 32.81
N LEU A 2 -33.81 24.04 31.73
CA LEU A 2 -34.51 24.94 30.76
C LEU A 2 -33.47 25.87 30.11
N ALA A 3 -33.22 25.92 28.81
CA ALA A 3 -34.07 25.71 27.61
C ALA A 3 -33.14 25.31 26.43
N ARG A 4 -33.47 24.53 25.38
CA ARG A 4 -34.69 24.23 24.61
C ARG A 4 -35.34 25.42 23.91
N THR A 5 -34.97 25.67 22.65
CA THR A 5 -35.77 26.31 21.58
C THR A 5 -35.10 25.96 20.25
N ALA A 6 -35.48 24.91 19.50
CA ALA A 6 -36.71 24.63 18.73
C ALA A 6 -36.73 25.29 17.31
N PRO A 7 -37.33 24.62 16.30
CA PRO A 7 -37.03 24.80 14.88
C PRO A 7 -38.23 25.18 13.98
N LEU A 8 -37.93 25.39 12.68
CA LEU A 8 -38.82 25.45 11.49
C LEU A 8 -39.70 26.72 11.31
N PRO A 9 -40.09 27.03 10.05
CA PRO A 9 -41.31 26.41 9.53
C PRO A 9 -41.23 25.85 8.09
N LEU A 10 -42.11 24.87 7.88
CA LEU A 10 -42.62 24.32 6.62
C LEU A 10 -43.48 25.33 5.85
N SER A 11 -43.50 25.23 4.51
CA SER A 11 -44.65 25.21 3.59
C SER A 11 -44.08 25.36 2.16
N SER A 12 -44.52 24.77 1.05
CA SER A 12 -45.70 24.03 0.60
C SER A 12 -45.25 23.29 -0.68
N GLY A 13 -45.48 22.00 -0.89
CA GLY A 13 -46.75 21.48 -1.37
C GLY A 13 -47.01 21.82 -2.85
N VAL A 14 -46.49 21.03 -3.80
CA VAL A 14 -47.16 20.76 -5.11
C VAL A 14 -46.77 19.36 -5.59
N ASP A 15 -47.72 18.44 -5.47
CA ASP A 15 -47.83 17.23 -6.26
C ASP A 15 -47.92 17.57 -7.76
N ARG A 16 -47.17 16.86 -8.61
CA ARG A 16 -47.63 16.54 -9.97
C ARG A 16 -46.81 15.40 -10.58
N ARG A 17 -47.45 14.23 -10.57
CA ARG A 17 -47.34 13.21 -11.63
C ARG A 17 -47.36 13.88 -13.02
N ARG A 18 -46.85 13.15 -14.02
CA ARG A 18 -46.82 13.43 -15.48
C ARG A 18 -45.50 14.13 -15.88
N ASN A 19 -44.63 13.60 -16.72
CA ASN A 19 -44.83 12.84 -17.95
C ASN A 19 -43.61 11.94 -18.23
N ALA A 20 -43.87 10.64 -18.38
CA ALA A 20 -43.21 9.90 -19.44
C ALA A 20 -43.68 10.47 -20.79
N THR A 21 -42.86 10.31 -21.81
CA THR A 21 -43.05 10.70 -23.23
C THR A 21 -42.34 11.99 -23.62
N ILE A 22 -41.63 11.87 -24.75
CA ILE A 22 -41.11 12.90 -25.65
C ILE A 22 -39.72 13.44 -25.32
N PHE A 23 -38.69 12.77 -25.86
CA PHE A 23 -37.81 13.41 -26.84
C PHE A 23 -37.33 12.39 -27.88
N ASN A 24 -38.28 11.67 -28.50
CA ASN A 24 -38.11 11.31 -29.91
C ASN A 24 -38.31 12.61 -30.69
N ARG A 25 -37.26 13.43 -30.79
CA ARG A 25 -37.15 14.37 -31.89
C ARG A 25 -36.62 13.60 -33.08
N THR A 26 -37.56 13.10 -33.87
CA THR A 26 -37.43 13.04 -35.32
C THR A 26 -36.96 14.43 -35.75
N ILE A 27 -35.68 14.53 -36.08
CA ILE A 27 -35.16 15.67 -36.81
C ILE A 27 -35.51 15.36 -38.27
N ASP A 28 -36.64 15.89 -38.72
CA ASP A 28 -36.89 16.13 -40.14
C ASP A 28 -35.92 17.22 -40.57
N LEU A 29 -34.84 16.81 -41.24
CA LEU A 29 -33.97 17.70 -42.01
C LEU A 29 -34.29 17.47 -43.49
N SER A 30 -34.66 18.56 -44.14
CA SER A 30 -34.78 18.69 -45.59
C SER A 30 -33.50 18.22 -46.31
N PRO A 31 -33.61 17.82 -47.59
CA PRO A 31 -32.61 17.04 -48.29
C PRO A 31 -31.57 17.92 -48.97
N GLU A 32 -30.54 18.31 -48.23
CA GLU A 32 -29.24 18.68 -48.82
C GLU A 32 -28.17 17.82 -48.17
N GLY A 33 -28.06 16.61 -48.71
CA GLY A 33 -27.10 15.61 -48.31
C GLY A 33 -25.68 16.02 -48.69
N LEU A 34 -24.94 16.57 -47.72
CA LEU A 34 -23.65 15.96 -47.43
C LEU A 34 -23.92 14.67 -46.66
N GLU A 35 -24.48 13.70 -47.39
CA GLU A 35 -24.26 12.31 -47.02
C GLU A 35 -22.76 12.17 -46.75
N MET A 36 -22.42 11.31 -45.81
CA MET A 36 -21.15 10.61 -45.85
C MET A 36 -21.11 9.83 -47.18
N SER A 37 -20.96 10.52 -48.32
CA SER A 37 -21.23 10.04 -49.69
C SER A 37 -20.24 8.97 -50.14
N LEU A 38 -19.23 8.76 -49.33
CA LEU A 38 -18.28 7.69 -49.49
C LEU A 38 -18.98 6.34 -49.23
N PRO A 39 -18.94 5.36 -50.16
CA PRO A 39 -19.50 4.02 -49.98
C PRO A 39 -18.92 3.25 -48.77
N ASP A 40 -19.65 2.24 -48.29
CA ASP A 40 -19.23 1.44 -47.13
C ASP A 40 -17.89 0.73 -47.38
N GLU A 41 -17.62 0.34 -48.63
CA GLU A 41 -16.39 -0.31 -49.08
C GLU A 41 -15.17 0.58 -48.84
N LEU A 42 -15.31 1.87 -49.15
CA LEU A 42 -14.24 2.84 -48.97
C LEU A 42 -14.05 3.19 -47.50
N TRP A 43 -15.13 3.30 -46.72
CA TRP A 43 -15.01 3.46 -45.27
C TRP A 43 -14.34 2.25 -44.60
N ARG A 44 -14.70 1.02 -45.01
CA ARG A 44 -14.02 -0.20 -44.56
C ARG A 44 -12.54 -0.14 -44.88
N TRP A 45 -12.19 0.21 -46.11
CA TRP A 45 -10.80 0.33 -46.53
C TRP A 45 -10.04 1.40 -45.73
N ILE A 46 -10.64 2.57 -45.49
CA ILE A 46 -10.03 3.64 -44.66
C ILE A 46 -9.79 3.16 -43.23
N LEU A 47 -10.79 2.53 -42.60
CA LEU A 47 -10.67 2.02 -41.22
C LEU A 47 -9.63 0.90 -41.14
N GLU A 48 -9.63 0.01 -42.13
CA GLU A 48 -8.71 -1.11 -42.21
C GLU A 48 -7.27 -0.64 -42.44
N LEU A 49 -7.07 0.36 -43.31
CA LEU A 49 -5.79 1.00 -43.54
C LEU A 49 -5.31 1.70 -42.27
N GLY A 50 -6.19 2.44 -41.60
CA GLY A 50 -5.88 3.15 -40.36
C GLY A 50 -5.46 2.23 -39.21
N VAL A 51 -6.10 1.06 -39.07
CA VAL A 51 -5.68 0.03 -38.10
C VAL A 51 -4.34 -0.58 -38.52
N LYS A 52 -4.16 -0.89 -39.81
CA LYS A 52 -2.91 -1.49 -40.33
C LYS A 52 -1.70 -0.56 -40.17
N THR A 53 -1.89 0.74 -40.35
CA THR A 53 -0.84 1.75 -40.16
C THR A 53 -0.68 2.19 -38.71
N SER A 54 -1.44 1.60 -37.77
CA SER A 54 -1.47 1.98 -36.35
C SER A 54 -1.93 3.44 -36.09
N CYS A 55 -2.58 4.06 -37.06
CA CYS A 55 -3.18 5.39 -36.92
C CYS A 55 -4.51 5.36 -36.14
N LEU A 56 -5.20 4.21 -36.14
CA LEU A 56 -6.43 3.99 -35.39
C LEU A 56 -6.22 2.89 -34.35
N THR A 57 -6.38 3.24 -33.08
CA THR A 57 -6.36 2.30 -31.95
C THR A 57 -7.77 1.79 -31.63
N TYR A 58 -7.87 0.80 -30.73
CA TYR A 58 -9.17 0.34 -30.23
C TYR A 58 -9.99 1.47 -29.59
N LYS A 59 -9.33 2.48 -29.00
CA LYS A 59 -10.01 3.63 -28.38
C LYS A 59 -10.70 4.47 -29.45
N ASP A 60 -9.99 4.75 -30.54
CA ASP A 60 -10.50 5.53 -31.66
C ASP A 60 -11.67 4.80 -32.33
N LEU A 61 -11.56 3.49 -32.51
CA LEU A 61 -12.63 2.66 -33.05
C LEU A 61 -13.88 2.66 -32.14
N CYS A 62 -13.69 2.63 -30.82
CA CYS A 62 -14.77 2.78 -29.85
C CYS A 62 -15.42 4.18 -29.93
N CYS A 63 -14.62 5.25 -30.04
CA CYS A 63 -15.12 6.61 -30.22
C CYS A 63 -15.94 6.74 -31.52
N LEU A 64 -15.41 6.27 -32.64
CA LEU A 64 -16.10 6.26 -33.94
C LEU A 64 -17.41 5.47 -33.89
N SER A 65 -17.47 4.39 -33.11
CA SER A 65 -18.68 3.60 -32.93
C SER A 65 -19.81 4.36 -32.21
N MET A 66 -19.46 5.38 -31.43
CA MET A 66 -20.42 6.27 -30.75
C MET A 66 -20.84 7.45 -31.62
N SER A 67 -20.02 7.84 -32.61
CA SER A 67 -20.26 9.02 -33.44
C SER A 67 -21.48 8.89 -34.36
N CYS A 68 -21.70 7.75 -35.03
CA CYS A 68 -22.88 7.53 -35.86
C CYS A 68 -23.27 6.05 -36.04
N ARG A 69 -24.53 5.78 -36.42
CA ARG A 69 -25.05 4.41 -36.60
C ARG A 69 -24.28 3.62 -37.65
N ARG A 70 -23.88 4.29 -38.73
CA ARG A 70 -23.13 3.68 -39.84
C ARG A 70 -21.73 3.23 -39.39
N LEU A 71 -20.96 4.11 -38.76
CA LEU A 71 -19.64 3.79 -38.22
C LEU A 71 -19.72 2.77 -37.08
N ASN A 72 -20.79 2.76 -36.29
CA ASN A 72 -21.04 1.70 -35.31
C ASN A 72 -21.11 0.32 -35.98
N ARG A 73 -21.84 0.19 -37.10
CA ARG A 73 -21.91 -1.06 -37.87
C ARG A 73 -20.53 -1.47 -38.41
N LEU A 74 -19.83 -0.56 -39.09
CA LEU A 74 -18.50 -0.82 -39.68
C LEU A 74 -17.45 -1.14 -38.60
N SER A 75 -17.51 -0.47 -37.46
CA SER A 75 -16.58 -0.70 -36.34
C SER A 75 -16.73 -2.08 -35.69
N LYS A 76 -17.80 -2.83 -35.96
CA LYS A 76 -18.03 -4.17 -35.41
C LYS A 76 -17.49 -5.28 -36.31
N GLU A 77 -16.94 -4.94 -37.48
CA GLU A 77 -16.42 -5.92 -38.43
C GLU A 77 -15.22 -6.68 -37.87
N ASP A 78 -15.26 -8.00 -37.97
CA ASP A 78 -14.24 -8.87 -37.37
C ASP A 78 -12.83 -8.64 -37.95
N VAL A 79 -12.72 -8.22 -39.21
CA VAL A 79 -11.42 -7.96 -39.87
C VAL A 79 -10.62 -6.89 -39.13
N LEU A 80 -11.29 -5.82 -38.67
CA LEU A 80 -10.65 -4.74 -37.93
C LEU A 80 -10.13 -5.24 -36.56
N TRP A 81 -10.96 -5.98 -35.85
CA TRP A 81 -10.60 -6.53 -34.53
C TRP A 81 -9.56 -7.64 -34.62
N LEU A 82 -9.53 -8.44 -35.69
CA LEU A 82 -8.47 -9.43 -35.95
C LEU A 82 -7.11 -8.75 -36.13
N LYS A 83 -7.06 -7.64 -36.87
CA LYS A 83 -5.83 -6.87 -37.04
C LYS A 83 -5.37 -6.26 -35.73
N LEU A 84 -6.27 -5.63 -34.97
CA LEU A 84 -5.96 -5.12 -33.63
C LEU A 84 -5.48 -6.23 -32.69
N LEU A 85 -6.13 -7.40 -32.71
CA LEU A 85 -5.68 -8.57 -31.96
C LEU A 85 -4.25 -8.98 -32.32
N SER A 86 -3.93 -9.02 -33.62
CA SER A 86 -2.59 -9.40 -34.09
C SER A 86 -1.51 -8.39 -33.71
N PHE A 87 -1.86 -7.09 -33.66
CA PHE A 87 -0.95 -6.00 -33.35
C PHE A 87 -0.74 -5.83 -31.84
N ASP A 88 -1.82 -5.76 -31.05
CA ASP A 88 -1.77 -5.52 -29.61
C ASP A 88 -1.42 -6.78 -28.80
N PHE A 89 -1.83 -7.95 -29.29
CA PHE A 89 -1.64 -9.23 -28.62
C PHE A 89 -0.98 -10.25 -29.56
N PRO A 90 0.28 -10.01 -29.99
CA PRO A 90 1.02 -10.95 -30.82
C PRO A 90 1.12 -12.27 -30.06
N THR A 91 0.27 -13.22 -30.42
CA THR A 91 0.18 -14.50 -29.73
C THR A 91 1.33 -15.33 -30.27
N ARG A 92 2.27 -15.75 -29.41
CA ARG A 92 3.18 -16.85 -29.77
C ARG A 92 2.31 -18.02 -30.21
N PRO A 93 2.63 -18.73 -31.32
CA PRO A 93 1.77 -19.79 -31.83
C PRO A 93 1.75 -20.95 -30.83
N SER A 94 0.78 -20.92 -29.92
CA SER A 94 0.39 -22.06 -29.12
C SER A 94 -0.82 -22.64 -29.82
N SER A 95 -0.54 -23.70 -30.57
CA SER A 95 -1.47 -24.68 -31.12
C SER A 95 -2.67 -24.90 -30.19
N SER A 96 -3.73 -24.14 -30.44
CA SER A 96 -5.06 -24.37 -29.90
C SER A 96 -6.05 -23.98 -30.98
N SER A 97 -6.04 -24.79 -32.03
CA SER A 97 -7.18 -25.03 -32.89
C SER A 97 -8.35 -25.43 -31.99
N CYS A 98 -9.17 -24.47 -31.57
CA CYS A 98 -10.46 -24.74 -30.92
C CYS A 98 -11.55 -24.42 -31.93
N SER A 99 -11.76 -25.37 -32.83
CA SER A 99 -12.97 -25.46 -33.62
C SER A 99 -14.17 -25.64 -32.69
N SER A 100 -15.21 -24.84 -32.96
CA SER A 100 -16.64 -25.12 -32.72
C SER A 100 -17.10 -25.41 -31.28
N SER A 101 -17.62 -24.37 -30.61
CA SER A 101 -19.02 -24.33 -30.12
C SER A 101 -19.34 -23.06 -29.29
N ASN A 102 -18.92 -21.88 -29.75
CA ASN A 102 -19.58 -20.59 -29.50
C ASN A 102 -18.88 -19.58 -30.43
N ARG A 103 -19.52 -19.06 -31.48
CA ARG A 103 -18.88 -18.11 -32.42
C ARG A 103 -18.72 -16.75 -31.73
N GLN A 104 -17.73 -16.63 -30.85
CA GLN A 104 -17.35 -15.35 -30.24
C GLN A 104 -16.80 -14.44 -31.34
N SER A 105 -17.33 -13.21 -31.46
CA SER A 105 -16.79 -12.23 -32.39
C SER A 105 -15.34 -11.87 -32.03
N SER A 106 -14.53 -11.48 -33.00
CA SER A 106 -13.15 -11.07 -32.76
C SER A 106 -13.08 -9.88 -31.81
N LYS A 107 -14.11 -9.02 -31.82
CA LYS A 107 -14.30 -7.96 -30.82
C LYS A 107 -14.43 -8.50 -29.39
N SER A 108 -15.21 -9.56 -29.18
CA SER A 108 -15.36 -10.20 -27.87
C SER A 108 -14.05 -10.84 -27.39
N ILE A 109 -13.29 -11.45 -28.30
CA ILE A 109 -11.98 -12.03 -28.00
C ILE A 109 -10.99 -10.93 -27.62
N TYR A 110 -10.97 -9.81 -28.36
CA TYR A 110 -10.16 -8.64 -28.05
C TYR A 110 -10.48 -8.10 -26.65
N GLN A 111 -11.77 -7.91 -26.35
CA GLN A 111 -12.21 -7.43 -25.04
C GLN A 111 -11.74 -8.35 -23.90
N MET A 112 -11.89 -9.68 -24.06
CA MET A 112 -11.43 -10.64 -23.05
C MET A 112 -9.92 -10.55 -22.80
N ARG A 113 -9.12 -10.46 -23.88
CA ARG A 113 -7.66 -10.34 -23.79
C ARG A 113 -7.23 -9.02 -23.17
N PHE A 114 -7.88 -7.94 -23.56
CA PHE A 114 -7.64 -6.61 -23.00
C PHE A 114 -7.90 -6.59 -21.49
N GLU A 115 -9.04 -7.08 -21.02
CA GLU A 115 -9.34 -7.14 -19.59
C GLU A 115 -8.34 -8.03 -18.84
N LYS A 116 -7.95 -9.18 -19.42
CA LYS A 116 -6.91 -10.04 -18.85
C LYS A 116 -5.56 -9.33 -18.72
N ASP A 117 -5.13 -8.59 -19.75
CA ASP A 117 -3.87 -7.84 -19.73
C ASP A 117 -3.92 -6.66 -18.76
N LYS A 118 -5.04 -5.94 -18.71
CA LYS A 118 -5.29 -4.86 -17.74
C LYS A 118 -5.18 -5.36 -16.30
N VAL A 119 -5.86 -6.47 -15.98
CA VAL A 119 -5.75 -7.10 -14.65
C VAL A 119 -4.31 -7.56 -14.39
N LYS A 120 -3.64 -8.15 -15.38
CA LYS A 120 -2.23 -8.58 -15.26
C LYS A 120 -1.30 -7.41 -14.93
N LYS A 121 -1.48 -6.25 -15.57
CA LYS A 121 -0.74 -5.01 -15.30
C LYS A 121 -1.00 -4.50 -13.89
N LEU A 122 -2.26 -4.41 -13.47
CA LEU A 122 -2.62 -4.01 -12.10
C LEU A 122 -2.03 -4.94 -11.04
N LEU A 123 -2.06 -6.26 -11.26
CA LEU A 123 -1.45 -7.23 -10.35
C LEU A 123 0.08 -7.12 -10.34
N ALA A 124 0.70 -6.80 -11.48
CA ALA A 124 2.14 -6.53 -11.53
C ALA A 124 2.50 -5.29 -10.71
N GLU A 125 1.77 -4.19 -10.86
CA GLU A 125 1.92 -2.96 -10.07
C GLU A 125 1.72 -3.25 -8.57
N ARG A 126 0.64 -3.96 -8.20
CA ARG A 126 0.37 -4.35 -6.81
C ARG A 126 1.51 -5.18 -6.20
N ARG A 127 2.10 -6.09 -6.97
CA ARG A 127 3.28 -6.87 -6.52
C ARG A 127 4.52 -6.00 -6.31
N VAL A 128 4.70 -4.94 -7.09
CA VAL A 128 5.80 -3.99 -6.84
C VAL A 128 5.57 -3.25 -5.53
N VAL A 129 4.35 -2.72 -5.31
CA VAL A 129 3.96 -2.05 -4.06
C VAL A 129 4.18 -2.96 -2.84
N LEU A 130 3.64 -4.17 -2.87
CA LEU A 130 3.76 -5.12 -1.76
C LEU A 130 5.22 -5.50 -1.44
N ARG A 131 6.10 -5.59 -2.45
CA ARG A 131 7.53 -5.85 -2.23
C ARG A 131 8.21 -4.70 -1.50
N ILE A 132 7.86 -3.45 -1.84
CA ILE A 132 8.41 -2.27 -1.16
C ILE A 132 7.86 -2.17 0.27
N GLU A 133 6.55 -2.38 0.45
CA GLU A 133 5.93 -2.41 1.78
C GLU A 133 6.54 -3.49 2.67
N SER A 134 6.83 -4.67 2.11
CA SER A 134 7.54 -5.74 2.82
C SER A 134 8.95 -5.32 3.24
N GLN A 135 9.69 -4.61 2.39
CA GLN A 135 11.01 -4.08 2.73
C GLN A 135 10.92 -3.03 3.86
N MET A 136 9.93 -2.14 3.81
CA MET A 136 9.71 -1.17 4.88
C MET A 136 9.44 -1.84 6.23
N HIS A 137 8.60 -2.88 6.23
CA HIS A 137 8.33 -3.64 7.46
C HIS A 137 9.59 -4.31 8.01
N GLU A 138 10.43 -4.87 7.15
CA GLU A 138 11.71 -5.48 7.54
C GLU A 138 12.68 -4.45 8.14
N HIS A 139 12.85 -3.28 7.52
CA HIS A 139 13.68 -2.20 8.06
C HIS A 139 13.14 -1.67 9.40
N THR A 140 11.81 -1.60 9.54
CA THR A 140 11.17 -1.20 10.80
C THR A 140 11.44 -2.21 11.91
N ARG A 141 11.34 -3.51 11.61
CA ARG A 141 11.68 -4.58 12.57
C ARG A 141 13.13 -4.47 13.03
N LYS A 142 14.07 -4.29 12.10
CA LYS A 142 15.50 -4.13 12.42
C LYS A 142 15.78 -2.91 13.29
N LEU A 143 15.07 -1.80 13.05
CA LEU A 143 15.17 -0.61 13.91
C LEU A 143 14.74 -0.92 15.34
N GLN A 144 13.64 -1.65 15.53
CA GLN A 144 13.17 -2.07 16.86
C GLN A 144 14.16 -3.01 17.55
N GLU A 145 14.79 -3.92 16.81
CA GLU A 145 15.83 -4.80 17.34
C GLU A 145 17.06 -4.01 17.82
N ILE A 146 17.54 -3.06 17.00
CA ILE A 146 18.66 -2.18 17.38
C ILE A 146 18.30 -1.32 18.59
N GLU A 147 17.06 -0.83 18.69
CA GLU A 147 16.57 -0.08 19.85
C GLU A 147 16.58 -0.94 21.11
N GLY A 148 16.14 -2.20 21.03
CA GLY A 148 16.25 -3.16 22.14
C GLY A 148 17.71 -3.35 22.59
N LEU A 149 18.63 -3.57 21.65
CA LEU A 149 20.06 -3.72 21.96
C LEU A 149 20.66 -2.45 22.61
N LEU A 150 20.22 -1.27 22.19
CA LEU A 150 20.63 0.00 22.82
C LEU A 150 20.14 0.12 24.26
N VAL A 151 18.91 -0.33 24.55
CA VAL A 151 18.37 -0.36 25.91
C VAL A 151 19.19 -1.32 26.78
N ASP A 152 19.44 -2.54 26.29
CA ASP A 152 20.22 -3.55 27.02
C ASP A 152 21.63 -3.06 27.35
N GLU A 153 22.34 -2.47 26.39
CA GLU A 153 23.69 -1.92 26.65
C GLU A 153 23.67 -0.74 27.62
N ASN A 154 22.63 0.09 27.59
CA ASN A 154 22.48 1.19 28.54
C ASN A 154 22.18 0.68 29.96
N GLU A 155 21.41 -0.39 30.09
CA GLU A 155 21.17 -1.06 31.38
C GLU A 155 22.46 -1.67 31.94
N LYS A 156 23.28 -2.32 31.11
CA LYS A 156 24.61 -2.81 31.51
C LYS A 156 25.50 -1.69 32.04
N ILE A 157 25.55 -0.54 31.33
CA ILE A 157 26.31 0.62 31.80
C ILE A 157 25.78 1.13 33.15
N LYS A 158 24.45 1.25 33.32
CA LYS A 158 23.85 1.69 34.58
C LYS A 158 24.23 0.76 35.74
N ALA A 159 24.09 -0.56 35.54
CA ALA A 159 24.48 -1.55 36.53
C ALA A 159 25.97 -1.47 36.89
N ALA A 160 26.85 -1.38 35.88
CA ALA A 160 28.29 -1.23 36.09
C ALA A 160 28.65 0.07 36.84
N VAL A 161 27.97 1.18 36.53
CA VAL A 161 28.15 2.47 37.21
C VAL A 161 27.71 2.40 38.67
N ASP A 162 26.58 1.75 38.95
CA ASP A 162 26.10 1.61 40.33
C ASP A 162 26.99 0.69 41.16
N GLU A 163 27.53 -0.37 40.56
CA GLU A 163 28.54 -1.20 41.22
C GLU A 163 29.85 -0.41 41.47
N LEU A 164 30.30 0.40 40.51
CA LEU A 164 31.46 1.28 40.70
C LEU A 164 31.28 2.25 41.87
N LYS A 165 30.08 2.84 42.03
CA LYS A 165 29.78 3.71 43.18
C LYS A 165 29.92 2.95 44.49
N ARG A 166 29.38 1.72 44.57
CA ARG A 166 29.48 0.85 45.74
C ARG A 166 30.94 0.52 46.07
N LEU A 167 31.74 0.15 45.07
CA LEU A 167 33.15 -0.20 45.27
C LEU A 167 34.02 1.00 45.65
N ARG A 168 33.75 2.19 45.11
CA ARG A 168 34.42 3.43 45.55
C ARG A 168 34.10 3.74 47.01
N ALA A 169 32.86 3.56 47.46
CA ALA A 169 32.49 3.72 48.87
C ALA A 169 33.27 2.75 49.79
N VAL A 170 33.46 1.51 49.34
CA VAL A 170 34.28 0.51 50.06
C VAL A 170 35.74 0.91 50.10
N LYS A 171 36.30 1.41 48.98
CA LYS A 171 37.66 1.93 48.93
C LYS A 171 37.86 3.09 49.91
N HIS A 172 36.93 4.02 49.96
CA HIS A 172 36.96 5.13 50.92
C HIS A 172 36.88 4.64 52.37
N ALA A 173 35.99 3.69 52.68
CA ALA A 173 35.91 3.09 54.02
C ALA A 173 37.21 2.37 54.42
N SER A 174 37.81 1.62 53.49
CA SER A 174 39.11 0.95 53.70
C SER A 174 40.24 1.94 53.97
N THR A 175 40.31 3.06 53.24
CA THR A 175 41.29 4.12 53.52
C THR A 175 41.03 4.79 54.87
N ALA A 176 39.77 5.00 55.23
CA ALA A 176 39.38 5.67 56.46
C ALA A 176 39.73 4.83 57.70
N LEU A 177 39.60 3.50 57.64
CA LEU A 177 40.03 2.57 58.72
C LEU A 177 41.54 2.65 59.04
N LYS A 178 42.38 3.21 58.16
CA LYS A 178 43.82 3.40 58.40
C LYS A 178 44.14 4.61 59.28
N VAL A 179 43.15 5.46 59.55
CA VAL A 179 43.28 6.68 60.37
C VAL A 179 42.46 6.50 61.64
N TRP A 180 42.89 7.11 62.74
CA TRP A 180 42.14 7.07 64.01
C TRP A 180 40.72 7.65 63.84
N GLN A 181 39.72 6.97 64.41
CA GLN A 181 38.30 7.36 64.35
C GLN A 181 37.51 6.95 65.61
N PRO A 182 36.37 7.60 65.87
CA PRO A 182 35.40 7.14 66.87
C PRO A 182 34.83 5.74 66.57
N GLU A 183 34.59 4.95 67.62
CA GLU A 183 34.21 3.52 67.51
C GLU A 183 32.94 3.26 66.68
N ILE A 184 31.97 4.16 66.73
CA ILE A 184 30.71 4.07 65.98
C ILE A 184 30.99 4.15 64.46
N ILE A 185 31.90 5.04 64.06
CA ILE A 185 32.27 5.23 62.65
C ILE A 185 33.15 4.08 62.19
N HIS A 186 34.11 3.68 63.04
CA HIS A 186 34.99 2.55 62.80
C HIS A 186 34.22 1.24 62.58
N SER A 187 33.25 0.93 63.45
CA SER A 187 32.39 -0.26 63.34
C SER A 187 31.61 -0.30 62.02
N ARG A 188 31.03 0.84 61.62
CA ARG A 188 30.29 0.96 60.34
C ARG A 188 31.21 0.78 59.13
N GLN A 189 32.39 1.41 59.13
CA GLN A 189 33.35 1.29 58.03
C GLN A 189 33.89 -0.14 57.90
N LYS A 190 34.17 -0.78 59.04
CA LYS A 190 34.58 -2.18 59.11
C LYS A 190 33.56 -3.11 58.49
N GLN A 191 32.27 -2.95 58.83
CA GLN A 191 31.19 -3.73 58.23
C GLN A 191 31.10 -3.52 56.70
N ILE A 192 31.25 -2.29 56.21
CA ILE A 192 31.23 -1.99 54.76
C ILE A 192 32.36 -2.70 54.02
N VAL A 193 33.56 -2.77 54.62
CA VAL A 193 34.75 -3.39 54.03
C VAL A 193 34.67 -4.93 54.08
N GLU A 194 34.21 -5.49 55.20
CA GLU A 194 34.05 -6.95 55.38
C GLU A 194 33.02 -7.56 54.42
N ASN A 195 32.00 -6.80 54.02
CA ASN A 195 31.01 -7.23 53.04
C ASN A 195 31.54 -7.33 51.59
N CYS A 196 32.80 -6.97 51.34
CA CYS A 196 33.42 -7.06 50.02
C CYS A 196 34.44 -8.22 49.93
N SER A 197 34.11 -9.23 49.12
CA SER A 197 34.92 -10.45 48.95
C SER A 197 36.02 -10.34 47.88
N VAL A 198 35.96 -9.33 47.01
CA VAL A 198 36.84 -9.21 45.83
C VAL A 198 37.83 -8.05 46.00
N PRO A 199 39.10 -8.20 45.56
CA PRO A 199 40.03 -7.08 45.45
C PRO A 199 39.44 -5.89 44.69
N VAL A 200 39.23 -4.79 45.42
CA VAL A 200 38.43 -3.64 44.96
C VAL A 200 39.04 -2.97 43.73
N ASP A 201 40.37 -2.80 43.68
CA ASP A 201 41.03 -2.11 42.56
C ASP A 201 40.92 -2.89 41.24
N PHE A 202 41.06 -4.22 41.27
CA PHE A 202 40.90 -5.05 40.07
C PHE A 202 39.46 -5.01 39.55
N ARG A 203 38.46 -5.10 40.44
CA ARG A 203 37.05 -5.02 40.03
C ARG A 203 36.68 -3.64 39.49
N ILE A 204 37.19 -2.56 40.08
CA ILE A 204 37.00 -1.19 39.56
C ILE A 204 37.56 -1.09 38.13
N ASN A 205 38.79 -1.54 37.90
CA ASN A 205 39.40 -1.48 36.57
C ASN A 205 38.63 -2.32 35.54
N ALA A 206 38.14 -3.51 35.93
CA ALA A 206 37.31 -4.36 35.08
C ALA A 206 36.00 -3.67 34.67
N LEU A 207 35.30 -3.05 35.63
CA LEU A 207 34.07 -2.29 35.36
C LEU A 207 34.31 -1.06 34.48
N GLU A 208 35.43 -0.37 34.66
CA GLU A 208 35.80 0.76 33.78
C GLU A 208 36.04 0.31 32.33
N MET A 209 36.63 -0.87 32.14
CA MET A 209 36.79 -1.47 30.81
C MET A 209 35.46 -1.93 30.22
N GLU A 210 34.58 -2.52 31.02
CA GLU A 210 33.23 -2.92 30.61
C GLU A 210 32.41 -1.71 30.12
N ILE A 211 32.43 -0.60 30.88
CA ILE A 211 31.76 0.64 30.48
C ILE A 211 32.33 1.19 29.16
N LYS A 212 33.66 1.14 28.97
CA LYS A 212 34.28 1.58 27.71
C LYS A 212 33.80 0.71 26.54
N LEU A 213 33.73 -0.60 26.73
CA LEU A 213 33.25 -1.53 25.71
C LEU A 213 31.78 -1.28 25.36
N CYS A 214 30.89 -1.16 26.36
CA CYS A 214 29.48 -0.85 26.13
C CYS A 214 29.29 0.49 25.40
N LYS A 215 30.09 1.51 25.72
CA LYS A 215 30.08 2.78 24.96
C LYS A 215 30.47 2.59 23.50
N GLN A 216 31.44 1.72 23.21
CA GLN A 216 31.81 1.38 21.83
C GLN A 216 30.68 0.63 21.11
N HIS A 217 30.02 -0.32 21.78
CA HIS A 217 28.86 -1.03 21.25
C HIS A 217 27.71 -0.06 20.95
N ILE A 218 27.35 0.81 21.88
CA ILE A 218 26.32 1.86 21.69
C ILE A 218 26.65 2.72 20.47
N ALA A 219 27.90 3.17 20.33
CA ALA A 219 28.31 3.94 19.15
C ALA A 219 28.16 3.14 17.84
N GLY A 220 28.40 1.83 17.87
CA GLY A 220 28.14 0.92 16.75
C GLY A 220 26.65 0.81 16.42
N PHE A 221 25.81 0.58 17.42
CA PHE A 221 24.36 0.47 17.26
C PHE A 221 23.72 1.77 16.78
N LEU A 222 24.16 2.94 17.26
CA LEU A 222 23.69 4.23 16.76
C LEU A 222 24.00 4.45 15.27
N ARG A 223 25.17 4.00 14.80
CA ARG A 223 25.49 4.02 13.36
C ARG A 223 24.57 3.08 12.59
N ALA A 224 24.39 1.85 13.06
CA ALA A 224 23.49 0.88 12.44
C ALA A 224 22.04 1.38 12.39
N GLN A 225 21.55 2.02 13.46
CA GLN A 225 20.23 2.63 13.53
C GLN A 225 20.08 3.73 12.47
N LYS A 226 21.08 4.61 12.34
CA LYS A 226 21.07 5.66 11.30
C LYS A 226 21.04 5.07 9.90
N ASP A 227 21.85 4.04 9.64
CA ASP A 227 21.90 3.38 8.34
C ASP A 227 20.59 2.68 7.99
N GLU A 228 19.97 1.96 8.94
CA GLU A 228 18.65 1.35 8.73
C GLU A 228 17.54 2.39 8.58
N SER A 229 17.59 3.50 9.32
CA SER A 229 16.66 4.62 9.15
C SER A 229 16.76 5.22 7.74
N ASN A 230 17.97 5.41 7.21
CA ASN A 230 18.17 5.89 5.84
C ASN A 230 17.60 4.91 4.81
N LYS A 231 17.76 3.60 5.02
CA LYS A 231 17.18 2.57 4.14
C LYS A 231 15.65 2.58 4.18
N LEU A 232 15.06 2.77 5.36
CA LEU A 232 13.61 2.89 5.53
C LEU A 232 13.06 4.13 4.79
N GLU A 233 13.71 5.28 4.92
CA GLU A 233 13.31 6.49 4.19
C GLU A 233 13.45 6.31 2.67
N ALA A 234 14.55 5.72 2.20
CA ALA A 234 14.71 5.39 0.79
C ALA A 234 13.61 4.44 0.27
N ALA A 235 13.14 3.50 1.09
CA ALA A 235 12.03 2.61 0.75
C ALA A 235 10.68 3.37 0.71
N LYS A 236 10.43 4.29 1.66
CA LYS A 236 9.25 5.18 1.64
C LYS A 236 9.22 6.05 0.38
N ASP A 237 10.36 6.60 -0.02
CA ASP A 237 10.49 7.39 -1.24
C ASP A 237 10.25 6.57 -2.51
N ARG A 238 10.68 5.31 -2.53
CA ARG A 238 10.35 4.40 -3.64
C ARG A 238 8.85 4.11 -3.67
N LEU A 239 8.24 3.89 -2.52
CA LEU A 239 6.80 3.63 -2.43
C LEU A 239 5.98 4.83 -2.91
N SER A 240 6.34 6.06 -2.52
CA SER A 240 5.63 7.26 -2.96
C SER A 240 5.68 7.43 -4.48
N LYS A 241 6.83 7.14 -5.11
CA LYS A 241 6.98 7.14 -6.58
C LYS A 241 6.15 6.09 -7.28
N VAL A 242 6.04 4.88 -6.73
CA VAL A 242 5.27 3.77 -7.32
C VAL A 242 3.76 3.92 -7.07
N LYS A 243 3.36 4.49 -5.92
CA LYS A 243 1.96 4.67 -5.54
C LYS A 243 1.29 5.81 -6.31
N TYR A 244 2.05 6.75 -6.86
CA TYR A 244 1.50 7.80 -7.72
C TYR A 244 1.08 7.22 -9.08
N ASN A 245 -0.18 6.82 -9.19
CA ASN A 245 -0.83 6.50 -10.45
C ASN A 245 -2.11 7.35 -10.58
N PRO A 246 -2.10 8.44 -11.38
CA PRO A 246 -3.23 9.38 -11.49
C PRO A 246 -4.51 8.73 -12.05
N LEU A 247 -4.45 7.51 -12.57
CA LEU A 247 -5.61 6.77 -13.09
C LEU A 247 -6.16 5.70 -12.13
N GLN A 248 -5.45 5.35 -11.04
CA GLN A 248 -5.94 4.38 -10.04
C GLN A 248 -6.93 4.99 -9.03
N SER A 249 -6.85 6.30 -8.77
CA SER A 249 -7.77 6.98 -7.84
C SER A 249 -9.23 7.01 -8.32
N LEU A 250 -9.48 6.79 -9.61
CA LEU A 250 -10.85 6.79 -10.17
C LEU A 250 -11.56 5.43 -10.06
N GLY A 251 -10.84 4.34 -9.75
CA GLY A 251 -11.35 2.96 -9.89
C GLY A 251 -11.74 2.25 -8.60
N LEU A 252 -11.40 2.79 -7.42
CA LEU A 252 -11.58 2.07 -6.14
C LEU A 252 -12.97 2.24 -5.49
N ASP A 253 -13.80 3.17 -5.96
CA ASP A 253 -15.10 3.45 -5.33
C ASP A 253 -16.24 2.52 -5.78
N HIS A 254 -16.05 1.69 -6.81
CA HIS A 254 -17.16 0.89 -7.35
C HIS A 254 -17.31 -0.52 -6.74
N GLU A 255 -16.29 -1.02 -6.04
CA GLU A 255 -16.30 -2.37 -5.41
C GLU A 255 -16.95 -2.37 -4.00
N SER A 256 -17.06 -1.21 -3.34
CA SER A 256 -17.58 -1.10 -1.96
C SER A 256 -19.11 -1.29 -1.83
N ARG A 257 -19.86 -1.23 -2.94
CA ARG A 257 -21.34 -1.26 -2.90
C ARG A 257 -21.96 -2.66 -2.92
N ASN A 258 -21.21 -3.72 -3.23
CA ASN A 258 -21.78 -5.06 -3.45
C ASN A 258 -21.66 -6.06 -2.30
N SER A 259 -21.02 -5.72 -1.17
CA SER A 259 -20.79 -6.65 -0.06
C SER A 259 -21.89 -6.67 1.03
N ARG A 260 -22.94 -5.84 0.92
CA ARG A 260 -23.94 -5.66 2.00
C ARG A 260 -25.24 -6.48 1.89
N LYS A 261 -25.32 -7.52 1.06
CA LYS A 261 -26.58 -8.28 0.83
C LYS A 261 -26.58 -9.78 1.16
N ILE A 262 -25.61 -10.30 1.91
CA ILE A 262 -25.62 -11.72 2.32
C ILE A 262 -25.39 -11.86 3.82
N SER A 263 -26.38 -11.48 4.64
CA SER A 263 -26.58 -12.12 5.94
C SER A 263 -28.05 -12.01 6.35
N GLY A 264 -28.69 -13.15 6.54
CA GLY A 264 -30.12 -13.23 6.83
C GLY A 264 -30.64 -14.66 6.82
N LYS A 265 -29.87 -15.64 7.32
CA LYS A 265 -30.41 -16.97 7.66
C LYS A 265 -30.70 -16.98 9.16
N LYS A 266 -31.99 -16.91 9.50
CA LYS A 266 -32.52 -17.06 10.87
C LYS A 266 -32.20 -18.47 11.39
N LEU A 267 -31.50 -18.56 12.52
CA LEU A 267 -31.38 -19.78 13.32
C LEU A 267 -32.65 -19.92 14.19
N LYS A 268 -33.34 -21.07 14.09
CA LYS A 268 -34.46 -21.45 14.96
C LYS A 268 -33.90 -21.84 16.34
N ARG A 269 -34.53 -21.33 17.40
CA ARG A 269 -34.30 -21.68 18.80
C ARG A 269 -34.94 -23.05 19.06
N VAL A 270 -34.16 -24.03 19.53
CA VAL A 270 -34.68 -25.29 20.10
C VAL A 270 -34.94 -25.02 21.59
N GLN A 271 -36.17 -25.27 22.04
CA GLN A 271 -36.51 -25.33 23.47
C GLN A 271 -36.15 -26.74 23.98
N HIS A 272 -35.52 -26.79 25.15
CA HIS A 272 -35.37 -28.01 25.94
C HIS A 272 -36.52 -28.06 26.94
N GLU A 273 -37.31 -29.12 26.88
CA GLU A 273 -37.97 -29.73 28.04
C GLU A 273 -37.21 -31.02 28.37
#